data_AF-A0A815XRT9-F1
#
_entry.id   AF-A0A815XRT9-F1
#
_cell.length_a   1.000
_cell.length_b   1.000
_cell.length_c   1.000
_cell.angle_alpha   90.00
_cell.angle_beta   90.00
_cell.angle_gamma   90.00
#
_symmetry.space_group_name_H-M   'P 1'
#
loop_
_entity.id
_entity.type
_entity.pdbx_description
1 polymer ?
#
loop_
_entity_poly.entity_id
_entity_poly.type
_entity_poly.pdbx_seq_one_letter_code
_entity_poly.pdbx_strand_id
1 'polypeptide(L)'
;MNDYNQVQVAYRQKCKERIQRQLEITGRSVTEGEVEEMLESGNPAVFTQGIMVETAQAKQSLADIEARHGDIIKLEKSIKELHDMFIDMAALVQTQGEMIDRIEFNVVQSENFVKAASTDTKKAVKFQSAARRKKIILIVILVIVVIVIVLVLIVYFATKNSGSSSPSSKTIAISG
;
A
#
# COMPACT_ATOMS: atom_id res chain seq x y z
N MET A 1 -0.40 -25.16 1.50
CA MET A 1 -1.69 -25.67 2.01
C MET A 1 -2.22 -26.86 1.23
N ASN A 2 -2.12 -26.93 -0.11
CA ASN A 2 -2.56 -28.10 -0.88
C ASN A 2 -1.86 -29.40 -0.44
N ASP A 3 -0.54 -29.32 -0.20
CA ASP A 3 0.25 -30.45 0.30
C ASP A 3 -0.21 -30.92 1.69
N TYR A 4 -0.62 -30.00 2.56
CA TYR A 4 -1.12 -30.34 3.90
C TYR A 4 -2.46 -31.07 3.81
N ASN A 5 -3.36 -30.63 2.93
CA ASN A 5 -4.62 -31.32 2.67
C ASN A 5 -4.37 -32.73 2.11
N GLN A 6 -3.45 -32.88 1.14
CA GLN A 6 -3.07 -34.20 0.61
C GLN A 6 -2.54 -35.14 1.70
N VAL A 7 -1.66 -34.65 2.59
CA VAL A 7 -1.14 -35.45 3.71
C VAL A 7 -2.27 -35.88 4.65
N GLN A 8 -3.23 -35.01 4.93
CA GLN A 8 -4.38 -35.35 5.77
C GLN A 8 -5.28 -36.40 5.11
N VAL A 9 -5.62 -36.24 3.83
CA VAL A 9 -6.41 -37.24 3.07
C VAL A 9 -5.71 -38.60 3.05
N ALA A 10 -4.40 -38.62 2.80
CA ALA A 10 -3.61 -39.85 2.84
C ALA A 10 -3.58 -40.50 4.24
N TYR A 11 -3.55 -39.70 5.31
CA TYR A 11 -3.64 -40.21 6.67
C TYR A 11 -5.01 -40.81 6.99
N ARG A 12 -6.10 -40.16 6.54
CA ARG A 12 -7.47 -40.70 6.65
C ARG A 12 -7.57 -42.08 6.02
N GLN A 13 -7.07 -42.22 4.79
CA GLN A 13 -7.10 -43.49 4.06
C GLN A 13 -6.34 -44.59 4.80
N LYS A 14 -5.16 -44.28 5.34
CA LYS A 14 -4.40 -45.24 6.16
C LYS A 14 -5.14 -45.65 7.43
N CYS A 15 -5.81 -44.73 8.11
CA CYS A 15 -6.62 -45.07 9.29
C CYS A 15 -7.79 -45.99 8.91
N LYS A 16 -8.48 -45.70 7.80
CA LYS A 16 -9.56 -46.51 7.27
C LYS A 16 -9.12 -47.94 6.95
N GLU A 17 -8.01 -48.10 6.23
CA GLU A 17 -7.42 -49.42 5.93
C GLU A 17 -7.07 -50.20 7.20
N ARG A 18 -6.58 -49.53 8.25
CA ARG A 18 -6.28 -50.18 9.53
C ARG A 18 -7.56 -50.64 10.23
N ILE A 19 -8.63 -49.84 10.22
CA ILE A 19 -9.92 -50.22 10.81
C ILE A 19 -10.50 -51.43 10.09
N GLN A 20 -10.47 -51.44 8.75
CA GLN A 20 -10.91 -52.58 7.95
C GLN A 20 -10.17 -53.86 8.33
N ARG A 21 -8.82 -53.82 8.38
CA ARG A 21 -8.01 -54.97 8.79
C ARG A 21 -8.35 -55.45 10.20
N GLN A 22 -8.59 -54.54 11.15
CA GLN A 22 -8.96 -54.94 12.52
C GLN A 22 -10.34 -55.58 12.59
N LEU A 23 -11.30 -55.10 11.79
CA LEU A 23 -12.62 -55.73 11.69
C LEU A 23 -12.53 -57.14 11.10
N GLU A 24 -11.70 -57.33 10.06
CA GLU A 24 -11.43 -58.65 9.48
C GLU A 24 -10.81 -59.63 10.50
N ILE A 25 -9.86 -59.16 11.34
CA ILE A 25 -9.24 -59.97 12.41
C ILE A 25 -10.28 -60.41 13.45
N THR A 26 -11.28 -59.58 13.74
CA THR A 26 -12.37 -59.91 14.66
C THR A 26 -13.44 -60.83 14.06
N GLY A 27 -13.28 -61.25 12.81
CA GLY A 27 -14.21 -62.15 12.12
C GLY A 27 -15.36 -61.43 11.40
N ARG A 28 -15.32 -60.10 11.31
CA ARG A 28 -16.30 -59.28 10.58
C ARG A 28 -15.66 -58.76 9.29
N SER A 29 -15.90 -59.45 8.17
CA SER A 29 -15.51 -58.93 6.86
C SER A 29 -16.45 -57.79 6.46
N VAL A 30 -15.90 -56.60 6.27
CA VAL A 30 -16.61 -55.42 5.78
C VAL A 30 -15.87 -54.84 4.59
N THR A 31 -16.64 -54.37 3.62
CA THR A 31 -16.10 -53.68 2.46
C THR A 31 -15.63 -52.27 2.82
N GLU A 32 -14.78 -51.69 1.98
CA GLU A 32 -14.30 -50.32 2.17
C GLU A 32 -15.46 -49.29 2.21
N GLY A 33 -16.55 -49.54 1.47
CA GLY A 33 -17.76 -48.70 1.48
C GLY A 33 -18.54 -48.82 2.80
N GLU A 34 -18.69 -50.02 3.34
CA GLU A 34 -19.36 -50.23 4.63
C GLU A 34 -18.55 -49.59 5.78
N VAL A 35 -17.22 -49.69 5.76
CA VAL A 35 -16.38 -49.00 6.76
C VAL A 35 -16.57 -47.49 6.70
N GLU A 36 -16.75 -46.92 5.51
CA GLU A 36 -17.05 -45.49 5.34
C GLU A 36 -18.39 -45.13 6.00
N GLU A 37 -19.46 -45.88 5.72
CA GLU A 37 -20.77 -45.66 6.31
C GLU A 37 -20.74 -45.78 7.85
N MET A 38 -19.93 -46.72 8.37
CA MET A 38 -19.71 -46.86 9.80
C MET A 38 -19.01 -45.65 10.41
N LEU A 39 -18.03 -45.04 9.71
CA LEU A 39 -17.36 -43.81 10.13
C LEU A 39 -18.32 -42.61 10.08
N GLU A 40 -19.12 -42.49 9.02
CA GLU A 40 -20.10 -41.41 8.85
C GLU A 40 -21.23 -41.45 9.88
N SER A 41 -21.58 -42.64 10.38
CA SER A 41 -22.59 -42.80 11.42
C SER A 41 -22.26 -42.06 12.73
N GLY A 42 -20.98 -41.75 12.97
CA GLY A 42 -20.49 -41.06 14.15
C GLY A 42 -20.68 -41.82 15.47
N ASN A 43 -21.11 -43.09 15.41
CA ASN A 43 -21.40 -43.90 16.58
C ASN A 43 -20.29 -44.96 16.79
N PRO A 44 -19.45 -44.85 17.85
CA PRO A 44 -18.41 -45.84 18.12
C PRO A 44 -18.94 -47.26 18.35
N ALA A 45 -20.20 -47.41 18.79
CA ALA A 45 -20.81 -48.71 19.04
C ALA A 45 -21.09 -49.51 17.75
N VAL A 46 -21.11 -48.86 16.58
CA VAL A 46 -21.29 -49.54 15.30
C VAL A 46 -20.14 -50.51 15.01
N PHE A 47 -18.93 -50.21 15.51
CA PHE A 47 -17.75 -51.07 15.40
C PHE A 47 -17.79 -52.29 16.33
N THR A 48 -18.50 -52.20 17.46
CA THR A 48 -18.64 -53.31 18.41
C THR A 48 -19.82 -54.23 18.09
N GLN A 49 -20.73 -53.78 17.24
CA GLN A 49 -21.91 -54.53 16.83
C GLN A 49 -21.52 -55.78 16.04
N GLY A 50 -21.85 -56.97 16.56
CA GLY A 50 -21.55 -58.25 15.92
C GLY A 50 -20.16 -58.84 16.23
N ILE A 51 -19.34 -58.20 17.07
CA ILE A 51 -18.08 -58.78 17.56
C ILE A 51 -18.32 -59.45 18.92
N MET A 52 -17.97 -60.74 19.02
CA MET A 52 -17.92 -61.42 20.33
C MET A 52 -16.70 -60.93 21.11
N VAL A 53 -16.92 -60.02 22.06
CA VAL A 53 -15.88 -59.40 22.92
C VAL A 53 -15.42 -60.34 24.06
N GLU A 54 -15.44 -61.65 23.83
CA GLU A 54 -15.07 -62.65 24.83
C GLU A 54 -13.56 -62.91 24.85
N THR A 55 -12.86 -62.60 23.76
CA THR A 55 -11.40 -62.79 23.66
C THR A 55 -10.64 -61.49 23.98
N ALA A 56 -9.48 -61.62 24.63
CA ALA A 56 -8.59 -60.48 24.88
C ALA A 56 -8.14 -59.80 23.58
N GLN A 57 -8.00 -60.57 22.50
CA GLN A 57 -7.64 -60.07 21.17
C GLN A 57 -8.74 -59.20 20.54
N ALA A 58 -10.01 -59.58 20.68
CA ALA A 58 -11.13 -58.78 20.19
C ALA A 58 -11.22 -57.44 20.93
N LYS A 59 -11.00 -57.44 22.26
CA LYS A 59 -10.93 -56.20 23.06
C LYS A 59 -9.83 -55.26 22.61
N GLN A 60 -8.64 -55.79 22.34
CA GLN A 60 -7.51 -54.99 21.84
C GLN A 60 -7.80 -54.41 20.45
N SER A 61 -8.36 -55.21 19.55
CA SER A 61 -8.70 -54.79 18.18
C SER A 61 -9.75 -53.67 18.19
N LEU A 62 -10.75 -53.77 19.09
CA LEU A 62 -11.76 -52.74 19.29
C LEU A 62 -11.17 -51.43 19.84
N ALA A 63 -10.29 -51.51 20.84
CA ALA A 63 -9.61 -50.33 21.39
C ALA A 63 -8.77 -49.61 20.31
N ASP A 64 -8.10 -50.38 19.45
CA ASP A 64 -7.35 -49.86 18.30
C ASP A 64 -8.27 -49.17 17.29
N ILE A 65 -9.43 -49.75 16.97
CA ILE A 65 -10.44 -49.16 16.08
C ILE A 65 -10.95 -47.83 16.65
N GLU A 66 -11.31 -47.80 17.93
CA GLU A 66 -11.80 -46.59 18.61
C GLU A 66 -10.75 -45.47 18.59
N ALA A 67 -9.47 -45.81 18.85
CA ALA A 67 -8.38 -44.85 18.76
C ALA A 67 -8.21 -44.29 17.33
N ARG A 68 -8.31 -45.12 16.29
CA ARG A 68 -8.23 -44.66 14.89
C ARG A 68 -9.44 -43.81 14.49
N HIS A 69 -10.63 -44.16 14.94
CA HIS A 69 -11.84 -43.37 14.72
C HIS A 69 -11.70 -41.98 15.36
N GLY A 70 -11.18 -41.90 16.59
CA GLY A 70 -10.87 -40.63 17.24
C GLY A 70 -9.85 -39.78 16.47
N ASP A 71 -8.84 -40.40 15.86
CA ASP A 71 -7.89 -39.70 15.00
C ASP A 71 -8.54 -39.17 13.70
N ILE A 72 -9.47 -39.93 13.11
CA ILE A 72 -10.25 -39.47 11.94
C ILE A 72 -11.12 -38.26 12.29
N ILE A 73 -11.81 -38.27 13.43
CA ILE A 73 -12.63 -37.13 13.88
C ILE A 73 -11.77 -35.86 14.05
N LYS A 74 -10.59 -35.98 14.66
CA LYS A 74 -9.66 -34.84 14.81
C LYS A 74 -9.21 -34.30 13.46
N LEU A 75 -8.92 -35.20 12.52
CA LEU A 75 -8.53 -34.85 11.16
C LEU A 75 -9.66 -34.09 10.45
N GLU A 76 -10.89 -34.59 10.49
CA GLU A 76 -12.06 -33.96 9.88
C GLU A 76 -12.30 -32.56 10.44
N LYS A 77 -12.14 -32.38 11.77
CA LYS A 77 -12.19 -31.07 12.40
C LYS A 77 -11.12 -30.12 11.84
N SER A 78 -9.86 -30.58 11.72
CA SER A 78 -8.78 -29.76 11.16
C SER A 78 -8.98 -29.42 9.68
N ILE A 79 -9.54 -30.34 8.88
CA ILE A 79 -9.88 -30.08 7.47
C ILE A 79 -10.99 -29.04 7.38
N LYS A 80 -12.00 -29.13 8.25
CA LYS A 80 -13.10 -28.15 8.30
C LYS A 80 -12.60 -26.74 8.66
N GLU A 81 -11.75 -26.63 9.68
CA GLU A 81 -11.11 -25.36 10.05
C GLU A 81 -10.28 -24.78 8.89
N LEU A 82 -9.55 -25.62 8.15
CA LEU A 82 -8.84 -25.20 6.94
C LEU A 82 -9.77 -24.73 5.84
N HIS A 83 -10.90 -25.43 5.63
CA HIS A 83 -11.90 -25.06 4.64
C HIS A 83 -12.52 -23.69 4.96
N ASP A 84 -12.88 -23.45 6.21
CA ASP A 84 -13.41 -22.16 6.67
C ASP A 84 -12.39 -21.04 6.42
N MET A 85 -11.10 -21.27 6.73
CA MET A 85 -10.04 -20.32 6.39
C MET A 85 -9.89 -20.09 4.88
N PHE A 86 -10.11 -21.09 4.04
CA PHE A 86 -10.09 -20.92 2.58
C PHE A 86 -11.26 -20.07 2.08
N ILE A 87 -12.46 -20.24 2.64
CA ILE A 87 -13.62 -19.41 2.32
C ILE A 87 -13.35 -17.96 2.74
N ASP A 88 -12.84 -17.74 3.96
CA ASP A 88 -12.51 -16.42 4.45
C ASP A 88 -11.41 -15.76 3.60
N MET A 89 -10.38 -16.51 3.20
CA MET A 89 -9.33 -16.01 2.32
C MET A 89 -9.88 -15.66 0.93
N ALA A 90 -10.78 -16.48 0.37
CA ALA A 90 -11.41 -16.18 -0.91
C ALA A 90 -12.24 -14.89 -0.83
N ALA A 91 -12.99 -14.69 0.25
CA ALA A 91 -13.74 -13.46 0.51
C ALA A 91 -12.81 -12.23 0.69
N LEU A 92 -11.69 -12.37 1.41
CA LEU A 92 -10.69 -11.32 1.60
C LEU A 92 -9.96 -10.95 0.30
N VAL A 93 -9.66 -11.91 -0.56
CA VAL A 93 -9.07 -11.65 -1.89
C VAL A 93 -10.07 -10.93 -2.80
N GLN A 94 -11.33 -11.34 -2.77
CA GLN A 94 -12.38 -10.69 -3.56
C GLN A 94 -12.63 -9.24 -3.13
N THR A 95 -12.61 -8.97 -1.81
CA THR A 95 -12.74 -7.60 -1.27
C THR A 95 -11.49 -6.74 -1.46
N GLN A 96 -10.29 -7.33 -1.51
CA GLN A 96 -9.04 -6.61 -1.82
C GLN A 96 -8.87 -6.26 -3.31
N GLY A 97 -9.73 -6.75 -4.20
CA GLY A 97 -9.76 -6.33 -5.61
C GLY A 97 -9.98 -4.82 -5.80
N GLU A 98 -10.66 -4.15 -4.87
CA GLU A 98 -10.87 -2.69 -4.90
C GLU A 98 -9.68 -1.87 -4.34
N MET A 99 -8.69 -2.50 -3.68
CA MET A 99 -7.55 -1.78 -3.10
C MET A 99 -6.39 -1.59 -4.10
N ILE A 100 -6.33 -2.40 -5.17
CA ILE A 100 -5.37 -2.23 -6.28
C ILE A 100 -5.62 -0.90 -7.01
N ASP A 101 -6.88 -0.52 -7.20
CA ASP A 101 -7.26 0.76 -7.81
C ASP A 101 -6.69 1.98 -7.06
N ARG A 102 -6.49 1.88 -5.72
CA ARG A 102 -6.03 3.03 -4.93
C ARG A 102 -4.53 3.29 -5.05
N ILE A 103 -3.71 2.26 -5.24
CA ILE A 103 -2.26 2.46 -5.45
C ILE A 103 -2.06 3.04 -6.85
N GLU A 104 -2.72 2.49 -7.86
CA GLU A 104 -2.67 3.02 -9.23
C GLU A 104 -3.19 4.46 -9.26
N PHE A 105 -4.32 4.74 -8.59
CA PHE A 105 -4.85 6.09 -8.48
C PHE A 105 -3.87 7.07 -7.82
N ASN A 106 -3.25 6.70 -6.69
CA ASN A 106 -2.30 7.57 -6.00
C ASN A 106 -1.01 7.80 -6.80
N VAL A 107 -0.53 6.79 -7.53
CA VAL A 107 0.65 6.90 -8.40
C VAL A 107 0.34 7.80 -9.60
N VAL A 108 -0.80 7.61 -10.26
CA VAL A 108 -1.25 8.45 -11.39
C VAL A 108 -1.47 9.90 -10.96
N GLN A 109 -2.08 10.12 -9.78
CA GLN A 109 -2.22 11.48 -9.23
C GLN A 109 -0.87 12.11 -8.95
N SER A 110 0.08 11.37 -8.36
CA SER A 110 1.43 11.86 -8.08
C SER A 110 2.17 12.24 -9.37
N GLU A 111 2.07 11.43 -10.42
CA GLU A 111 2.65 11.75 -11.74
C GLU A 111 2.07 13.07 -12.30
N ASN A 112 0.74 13.23 -12.24
CA ASN A 112 0.06 14.43 -12.71
C ASN A 112 0.48 15.69 -11.94
N PHE A 113 0.59 15.61 -10.61
CA PHE A 113 1.06 16.73 -9.78
C PHE A 113 2.51 17.10 -10.11
N VAL A 114 3.41 16.13 -10.28
CA VAL A 114 4.81 16.39 -10.63
C VAL A 114 4.92 17.05 -12.01
N LYS A 115 4.12 16.60 -12.98
CA LYS A 115 4.10 17.16 -14.34
C LYS A 115 3.58 18.60 -14.37
N ALA A 116 2.52 18.89 -13.62
CA ALA A 116 2.00 20.25 -13.45
C ALA A 116 3.03 21.16 -12.75
N ALA A 117 3.59 20.70 -11.62
CA ALA A 117 4.62 21.43 -10.88
C ALA A 117 5.87 21.73 -11.73
N SER A 118 6.33 20.76 -12.55
CA SER A 118 7.45 20.96 -13.48
C SER A 118 7.15 22.05 -14.51
N THR A 119 5.92 22.07 -15.04
CA THR A 119 5.49 23.05 -16.04
C THR A 119 5.39 24.45 -15.45
N ASP A 120 4.80 24.58 -14.26
CA ASP A 120 4.65 25.87 -13.60
C ASP A 120 5.99 26.42 -13.12
N THR A 121 6.91 25.56 -12.66
CA THR A 121 8.29 25.97 -12.34
C THR A 121 9.01 26.50 -13.56
N LYS A 122 8.87 25.85 -14.72
CA LYS A 122 9.45 26.34 -15.99
C LYS A 122 8.87 27.70 -16.40
N LYS A 123 7.55 27.89 -16.25
CA LYS A 123 6.89 29.18 -16.51
C LYS A 123 7.38 30.25 -15.53
N ALA A 124 7.47 29.93 -14.24
CA ALA A 124 7.93 30.85 -13.20
C ALA A 124 9.35 31.36 -13.47
N VAL A 125 10.28 30.49 -13.87
CA VAL A 125 11.64 30.89 -14.26
C VAL A 125 11.62 31.84 -15.46
N LYS A 126 10.80 31.56 -16.48
CA LYS A 126 10.65 32.46 -17.64
C LYS A 126 10.12 33.84 -17.22
N PHE A 127 9.05 33.89 -16.43
CA PHE A 127 8.50 35.16 -15.93
C PHE A 127 9.50 35.92 -15.05
N GLN A 128 10.23 35.23 -14.17
CA GLN A 128 11.25 35.85 -13.32
C GLN A 128 12.37 36.48 -14.15
N SER A 129 12.83 35.78 -15.21
CA SER A 129 13.88 36.31 -16.10
C SER A 129 13.42 37.56 -16.87
N ALA A 130 12.17 37.56 -17.36
CA ALA A 130 11.58 38.71 -18.05
C ALA A 130 11.35 39.90 -17.09
N ALA A 131 10.86 39.64 -15.88
CA ALA A 131 10.67 40.66 -14.85
C ALA A 131 11.99 41.31 -14.45
N ARG A 132 13.08 40.52 -14.35
CA ARG A 132 14.43 41.05 -14.05
C ARG A 132 14.91 42.02 -15.14
N ARG A 133 14.72 41.69 -16.43
CA ARG A 133 15.06 42.58 -17.56
C ARG A 133 14.24 43.88 -17.52
N LYS A 134 12.93 43.79 -17.28
CA LYS A 134 12.05 44.97 -17.17
C LYS A 134 12.43 45.86 -15.99
N LYS A 135 12.79 45.28 -14.84
CA LYS A 135 13.28 46.03 -13.66
C LYS A 135 14.56 46.81 -13.98
N ILE A 136 15.52 46.20 -14.68
CA ILE A 136 16.76 46.89 -15.08
C ILE A 136 16.46 48.09 -15.98
N ILE A 137 15.61 47.90 -17.00
CA ILE A 137 15.22 49.00 -17.91
C ILE A 137 14.54 50.13 -17.14
N LEU A 138 13.64 49.82 -16.21
CA LEU A 138 12.96 50.82 -15.37
C LEU A 138 13.96 51.60 -14.51
N ILE A 139 14.93 50.92 -13.89
CA ILE A 139 16.00 51.57 -13.10
C ILE A 139 16.83 52.51 -13.97
N VAL A 140 17.21 52.09 -15.19
CA VAL A 140 17.97 52.94 -16.13
C VAL A 140 17.19 54.21 -16.49
N ILE A 141 15.90 54.09 -16.78
CA ILE A 141 15.04 55.25 -17.09
C ILE A 141 14.97 56.21 -15.89
N LEU A 142 14.80 55.68 -14.68
CA LEU A 142 14.75 56.49 -13.45
C LEU A 142 16.05 57.28 -13.25
N VAL A 143 17.20 56.62 -13.43
CA VAL A 143 18.52 57.28 -13.33
C VAL A 143 18.67 58.42 -14.33
N ILE A 144 18.24 58.22 -15.59
CA ILE A 144 18.29 59.26 -16.62
C ILE A 144 17.42 60.46 -16.23
N VAL A 145 16.20 60.22 -15.74
CA VAL A 145 15.29 61.29 -15.28
C VAL A 145 15.92 62.10 -14.14
N VAL A 146 16.54 61.43 -13.17
CA VAL A 146 17.23 62.11 -12.06
C VAL A 146 18.40 62.97 -12.56
N ILE A 147 19.19 62.47 -13.52
CA ILE A 147 20.29 63.24 -14.12
C ILE A 147 19.76 64.50 -14.81
N VAL A 148 18.67 64.39 -15.58
CA VAL A 148 18.06 65.55 -16.26
C VAL A 148 17.57 66.58 -15.24
N ILE A 149 16.92 66.15 -14.16
CA ILE A 149 16.46 67.06 -13.09
C ILE A 149 17.65 67.79 -12.46
N VAL A 150 18.73 67.08 -12.15
CA VAL A 150 19.95 67.68 -11.58
C VAL A 150 20.57 68.69 -12.55
N LEU A 151 20.66 68.38 -13.84
CA LEU A 151 21.18 69.31 -14.85
C LEU A 151 20.33 70.59 -14.94
N VAL A 152 19.01 70.47 -14.94
CA VAL A 152 18.10 71.63 -14.96
C VAL A 152 18.29 72.49 -13.71
N LEU A 153 18.41 71.87 -12.53
CA LEU A 153 18.66 72.59 -11.29
C LEU A 153 20.00 73.33 -11.31
N ILE A 154 21.07 72.70 -11.81
CA ILE A 154 22.40 73.33 -11.92
C ILE A 154 22.33 74.55 -12.84
N VAL A 155 21.70 74.43 -14.02
CA VAL A 155 21.55 75.55 -14.96
C VAL A 155 20.71 76.67 -14.33
N TYR A 156 19.60 76.35 -13.69
CA TYR A 156 18.76 77.34 -12.99
C TYR A 156 19.54 78.11 -11.92
N PHE A 157 20.32 77.40 -11.08
CA PHE A 157 21.15 78.03 -10.06
C PHE A 157 22.30 78.86 -10.65
N ALA A 158 22.95 78.40 -11.73
CA ALA A 158 24.01 79.15 -12.40
C ALA A 158 23.51 80.47 -13.02
N THR A 159 22.34 80.44 -13.67
CA THR A 159 21.72 81.65 -14.24
C THR A 159 21.24 82.61 -13.14
N LYS A 160 20.72 82.10 -12.02
CA LYS A 160 20.32 82.92 -10.86
C LYS A 160 21.52 83.54 -10.14
N ASN A 161 22.63 82.81 -9.97
CA ASN A 161 23.83 83.28 -9.29
C ASN A 161 24.60 84.33 -10.11
N SER A 162 24.52 84.26 -11.44
CA SER A 162 25.10 85.26 -12.35
C SER A 162 24.36 86.61 -12.33
N GLY A 163 23.19 86.68 -11.68
CA GLY A 163 22.39 87.90 -11.53
C GLY A 163 22.74 88.77 -10.30
N SER A 164 23.73 88.42 -9.48
CA SER A 164 24.08 89.20 -8.27
C SER A 164 25.50 89.79 -8.25
N SER A 165 26.27 89.73 -9.35
CA SER A 165 27.59 90.37 -9.42
C SER A 165 27.56 91.62 -10.29
N SER A 166 27.17 92.75 -9.69
CA SER A 166 27.54 94.08 -10.19
C SER A 166 28.96 94.38 -9.71
N PRO A 167 29.97 94.57 -10.58
CA PRO A 167 31.30 94.93 -10.15
C PRO A 167 31.41 96.46 -9.99
N SER A 168 31.77 96.87 -8.78
CA SER A 168 32.32 98.20 -8.49
C SER A 168 33.55 98.46 -9.38
N SER A 169 33.57 99.56 -10.13
CA SER A 169 34.81 100.16 -10.65
C SER A 169 34.88 101.64 -10.29
N LYS A 170 35.86 101.93 -9.42
CA LYS A 170 36.44 103.26 -9.16
C LYS A 170 36.98 103.85 -10.47
N THR A 171 37.04 105.19 -10.58
CA THR A 171 38.08 106.06 -11.23
C THR A 171 37.44 107.45 -11.42
N ILE A 172 37.75 108.47 -10.60
CA ILE A 172 38.79 109.52 -10.77
C ILE A 172 38.65 110.34 -12.08
N ALA A 173 38.25 111.62 -11.96
CA ALA A 173 38.66 112.80 -12.77
C ALA A 173 37.87 114.04 -12.25
N ILE A 174 38.45 114.96 -11.47
CA ILE A 174 39.32 116.13 -11.79
C ILE A 174 38.56 117.35 -12.36
N SER A 175 38.86 118.51 -11.74
CA SER A 175 38.88 119.90 -12.27
C SER A 175 37.58 120.72 -12.25
N GLY A 176 37.65 121.88 -11.56
CA GLY A 176 36.77 123.04 -11.74
C GLY A 176 36.61 123.84 -10.47
#